data_AF-A0A954SQU9-F1
#
_entry.id   AF-A0A954SQU9-F1
#
_cell.length_a   1.000
_cell.length_b   1.000
_cell.length_c   1.000
_cell.angle_alpha   90.00
_cell.angle_beta   90.00
_cell.angle_gamma   90.00
#
_symmetry.space_group_name_H-M   'P 1'
#
loop_
_entity.id
_entity.type
_entity.pdbx_description
1 polymer ?
#
loop_
_entity_poly.entity_id
_entity_poly.type
_entity_poly.pdbx_seq_one_letter_code
_entity_poly.pdbx_strand_id
1 'polypeptide(L)'
;MLAKCGRTLRILFAAVTLIWQSTFVIADDIKPGSDNAAIHYWVAFSYCSKFAQNRNIQEATVYETDTGFGVPVSEELARVLNGQVEYGLQELHRGSKLSRCDWATDFRADGPFVRPPQGDMAHGLARVSLLRARWRFERKEWNKGIDDVVATFILARQIGRDQYWANLHNGCMIENMCTSTISVYLLEMPESARDYLEKELESLPKFTPMKEAILASDELIEWAIQAAKEADKAGELEKFVSKLIVDDDPDELKKVMNQVGDLDGLIRKIESVRPLVLKLAEATALAPAQYERHFNEHFESEFKQNPLAGILINADAFGCRSEEGAAHCRLEALKTAIDIQRRGKSALADHPDPYGTGPFGYEKSGTGYRLRSEFRYEGKLELEMTYGTSRRSP
;
A
#
# COMPACT_ATOMS: atom_id res chain seq x y z
N MET A 1 -52.79 14.17 -6.69
CA MET A 1 -53.69 13.85 -5.57
C MET A 1 -52.90 12.99 -4.58
N LEU A 2 -52.21 13.62 -3.62
CA LEU A 2 -52.62 13.78 -2.20
C LEU A 2 -52.35 12.49 -1.40
N ALA A 3 -51.18 12.31 -0.77
CA ALA A 3 -50.71 12.91 0.49
C ALA A 3 -51.55 12.53 1.74
N LYS A 4 -50.90 11.85 2.71
CA LYS A 4 -51.12 11.85 4.18
C LYS A 4 -49.92 11.12 4.81
N CYS A 5 -48.95 11.75 5.46
CA CYS A 5 -48.95 12.56 6.70
C CYS A 5 -49.15 11.70 7.97
N GLY A 6 -48.16 11.72 8.88
CA GLY A 6 -48.26 11.13 10.22
C GLY A 6 -46.94 11.03 10.99
N ARG A 7 -46.38 12.17 11.43
CA ARG A 7 -45.38 12.22 12.52
C ARG A 7 -46.05 11.88 13.85
N THR A 8 -45.45 11.05 14.71
CA THR A 8 -45.48 11.30 16.16
C THR A 8 -44.23 10.74 16.85
N LEU A 9 -43.60 11.64 17.61
CA LEU A 9 -42.37 11.56 18.39
C LEU A 9 -42.69 11.13 19.84
N ARG A 10 -42.00 10.13 20.39
CA ARG A 10 -41.75 9.87 21.84
C ARG A 10 -40.53 8.92 21.92
N ILE A 11 -39.29 9.40 21.99
CA ILE A 11 -38.47 9.67 23.19
C ILE A 11 -38.84 8.77 24.38
N LEU A 12 -38.00 7.77 24.70
CA LEU A 12 -37.30 7.65 25.99
C LEU A 12 -36.26 6.50 25.99
N PHE A 13 -35.00 6.87 26.24
CA PHE A 13 -33.95 6.12 26.97
C PHE A 13 -33.51 4.73 26.48
N ALA A 14 -32.45 4.72 25.67
CA ALA A 14 -31.26 3.91 25.95
C ALA A 14 -30.05 4.61 25.33
N ALA A 15 -29.52 5.60 26.07
CA ALA A 15 -28.17 6.09 25.86
C ALA A 15 -27.20 4.97 26.24
N VAL A 16 -26.92 4.06 25.29
CA VAL A 16 -25.64 3.35 25.29
C VAL A 16 -24.67 4.28 24.61
N THR A 17 -24.08 5.13 25.43
CA THR A 17 -22.79 5.76 25.18
C THR A 17 -21.84 4.64 24.78
N LEU A 18 -21.70 4.41 23.47
CA LEU A 18 -20.51 3.83 22.86
C LEU A 18 -19.40 4.86 23.07
N ILE A 19 -18.94 4.93 24.31
CA ILE A 19 -17.59 5.37 24.63
C ILE A 19 -16.75 4.29 23.96
N TRP A 20 -16.31 4.59 22.75
CA TRP A 20 -15.02 4.13 22.26
C TRP A 20 -14.02 4.47 23.37
N GLN A 21 -13.84 3.54 24.31
CA GLN A 21 -12.65 3.53 25.12
C GLN A 21 -11.55 3.12 24.15
N SER A 22 -11.05 4.11 23.42
CA SER A 22 -9.66 4.16 23.01
C SER A 22 -8.88 4.10 24.32
N THR A 23 -8.71 2.89 24.84
CA THR A 23 -7.58 2.57 25.69
C THR A 23 -6.39 2.79 24.77
N PHE A 24 -5.94 4.04 24.72
CA PHE A 24 -4.55 4.30 24.49
C PHE A 24 -3.85 3.48 25.55
N VAL A 25 -3.32 2.32 25.14
CA VAL A 25 -2.20 1.73 25.85
C VAL A 25 -1.15 2.82 25.79
N ILE A 26 -1.09 3.62 26.85
CA ILE A 26 0.02 4.54 27.05
C ILE A 26 1.21 3.60 27.15
N ALA A 27 2.05 3.63 26.12
CA ALA A 27 3.21 2.80 25.97
C ALA A 27 4.29 3.25 26.96
N ASP A 28 4.02 3.11 28.26
CA ASP A 28 4.94 3.51 29.33
C ASP A 28 6.15 2.56 29.46
N ASP A 29 6.21 1.49 28.65
CA ASP A 29 7.29 0.49 28.67
C ASP A 29 8.01 0.29 27.33
N ILE A 30 7.97 1.28 26.41
CA ILE A 30 8.95 1.27 25.30
C ILE A 30 10.30 1.65 25.89
N LYS A 31 11.12 0.63 26.19
CA LYS A 31 12.52 0.85 26.55
C LYS A 31 13.19 1.68 25.44
N PRO A 32 13.86 2.80 25.77
CA PRO A 32 14.79 3.45 24.87
C PRO A 32 15.81 2.40 24.41
N GLY A 33 15.86 2.10 23.11
CA GLY A 33 16.72 1.05 22.55
C GLY A 33 16.03 -0.24 22.13
N SER A 34 14.72 -0.24 21.86
CA SER A 34 14.13 -1.34 21.09
C SER A 34 14.64 -1.30 19.65
N ASP A 35 15.35 -2.34 19.23
CA ASP A 35 15.82 -2.52 17.84
C ASP A 35 14.69 -2.84 16.83
N ASN A 36 13.43 -2.51 17.15
CA ASN A 36 12.27 -2.74 16.29
C ASN A 36 11.73 -1.41 15.71
N ALA A 37 11.84 -1.24 14.40
CA ALA A 37 11.35 -0.09 13.66
C ALA A 37 9.84 0.19 13.85
N ALA A 38 9.03 -0.86 13.97
CA ALA A 38 7.58 -0.72 14.11
C ALA A 38 7.19 0.15 15.31
N ILE A 39 7.94 0.06 16.42
CA ILE A 39 7.69 0.86 17.61
C ILE A 39 7.87 2.36 17.34
N HIS A 40 8.95 2.72 16.63
CA HIS A 40 9.18 4.11 16.22
C HIS A 40 8.07 4.60 15.28
N TYR A 41 7.60 3.75 14.37
CA TYR A 41 6.48 4.09 13.50
C TYR A 41 5.16 4.25 14.25
N TRP A 42 4.86 3.43 15.25
CA TRP A 42 3.69 3.63 16.11
C TRP A 42 3.72 4.97 16.84
N VAL A 43 4.89 5.38 17.35
CA VAL A 43 5.06 6.72 17.91
C VAL A 43 4.81 7.76 16.81
N ALA A 44 5.43 7.63 15.63
CA ALA A 44 5.20 8.56 14.51
C ALA A 44 3.72 8.68 14.12
N PHE A 45 3.00 7.56 14.04
CA PHE A 45 1.56 7.51 13.75
C PHE A 45 0.74 8.28 14.79
N SER A 46 1.05 8.13 16.08
CA SER A 46 0.34 8.85 17.14
C SER A 46 0.44 10.37 17.02
N TYR A 47 1.60 10.88 16.60
CA TYR A 47 1.83 12.33 16.40
C TYR A 47 1.24 12.84 15.08
N CYS A 48 1.23 12.03 14.02
CA CYS A 48 0.81 12.45 12.69
C CYS A 48 -0.65 12.12 12.34
N SER A 49 -1.31 11.22 13.08
CA SER A 49 -2.67 10.73 12.79
C SER A 49 -3.73 11.82 12.65
N LYS A 50 -3.68 12.85 13.51
CA LYS A 50 -4.62 13.99 13.47
C LYS A 50 -4.49 14.81 12.18
N PHE A 51 -3.30 14.83 11.59
CA PHE A 51 -3.00 15.58 10.37
C PHE A 51 -3.28 14.75 9.12
N ALA A 52 -3.09 13.42 9.20
CA ALA A 52 -3.42 12.50 8.13
C ALA A 52 -4.90 12.56 7.68
N GLN A 53 -5.80 12.91 8.60
CA GLN A 53 -7.23 13.08 8.32
C GLN A 53 -7.59 14.48 7.84
N ASN A 54 -6.64 15.43 7.83
CA ASN A 54 -6.90 16.76 7.31
C ASN A 54 -7.08 16.69 5.79
N ARG A 55 -8.24 17.15 5.31
CA ARG A 55 -8.59 17.15 3.89
C ARG A 55 -7.54 17.86 3.02
N ASN A 56 -7.00 18.99 3.46
CA ASN A 56 -5.99 19.73 2.72
C ASN A 56 -4.70 18.91 2.54
N ILE A 57 -4.33 18.07 3.52
CA ILE A 57 -3.17 17.18 3.44
C ILE A 57 -3.43 16.02 2.46
N GLN A 58 -4.65 15.47 2.48
CA GLN A 58 -5.04 14.41 1.55
C GLN A 58 -5.04 14.93 0.10
N GLU A 59 -5.69 16.06 -0.15
CA GLU A 59 -5.73 16.71 -1.46
C GLU A 59 -4.33 17.12 -1.94
N ALA A 60 -3.47 17.58 -1.03
CA ALA A 60 -2.08 17.92 -1.37
C ALA A 60 -1.24 16.73 -1.84
N THR A 61 -1.70 15.48 -1.70
CA THR A 61 -0.90 14.27 -1.96
C THR A 61 -1.54 13.32 -2.96
N VAL A 62 -2.46 13.81 -3.78
CA VAL A 62 -3.04 13.07 -4.92
C VAL A 62 -2.44 13.51 -6.26
N TYR A 63 -2.82 12.83 -7.34
CA TYR A 63 -2.38 13.11 -8.72
C TYR A 63 -3.19 14.20 -9.43
N GLU A 64 -4.02 14.94 -8.70
CA GLU A 64 -4.83 16.01 -9.27
C GLU A 64 -3.96 17.23 -9.63
N THR A 65 -4.22 17.80 -10.80
CA THR A 65 -3.44 18.93 -11.34
C THR A 65 -3.60 20.22 -10.53
N ASP A 66 -4.75 20.41 -9.87
CA ASP A 66 -5.08 21.65 -9.15
C ASP A 66 -4.84 21.59 -7.64
N THR A 67 -4.63 20.39 -7.09
CA THR A 67 -4.50 20.17 -5.64
C THR A 67 -3.31 19.29 -5.26
N GLY A 68 -2.74 18.52 -6.20
CA GLY A 68 -1.79 17.44 -5.93
C GLY A 68 -0.31 17.82 -5.79
N PHE A 69 0.57 16.86 -6.14
CA PHE A 69 2.04 16.98 -5.99
C PHE A 69 2.66 18.20 -6.69
N GLY A 70 2.01 18.74 -7.73
CA GLY A 70 2.49 19.90 -8.49
C GLY A 70 2.17 21.28 -7.90
N VAL A 71 1.36 21.35 -6.82
CA VAL A 71 0.96 22.61 -6.18
C VAL A 71 1.99 23.02 -5.12
N PRO A 72 2.43 24.29 -5.01
CA PRO A 72 3.34 24.68 -3.93
C PRO A 72 2.77 24.44 -2.53
N VAL A 73 3.63 24.11 -1.55
CA VAL A 73 3.19 23.94 -0.16
C VAL A 73 2.79 25.30 0.42
N SER A 74 1.54 25.46 0.86
CA SER A 74 1.05 26.71 1.44
C SER A 74 1.75 27.06 2.77
N GLU A 75 1.85 28.35 3.10
CA GLU A 75 2.43 28.79 4.38
C GLU A 75 1.68 28.26 5.61
N GLU A 76 0.36 28.07 5.48
CA GLU A 76 -0.45 27.45 6.53
C GLU A 76 -0.02 26.00 6.76
N LEU A 77 0.12 25.24 5.68
CA LEU A 77 0.56 23.84 5.77
C LEU A 77 2.01 23.75 6.28
N ALA A 78 2.89 24.64 5.83
CA ALA A 78 4.27 24.73 6.32
C ALA A 78 4.35 25.00 7.84
N ARG A 79 3.42 25.78 8.41
CA ARG A 79 3.36 26.02 9.86
C ARG A 79 2.97 24.77 10.65
N VAL A 80 2.06 23.95 10.11
CA VAL A 80 1.70 22.65 10.70
C VAL A 80 2.90 21.71 10.69
N LEU A 81 3.64 21.68 9.58
CA LEU A 81 4.84 20.86 9.40
C LEU A 81 5.96 21.26 10.37
N ASN A 82 6.17 22.56 10.59
CA ASN A 82 7.21 23.12 11.46
C ASN A 82 6.77 23.25 12.94
N GLY A 83 6.41 22.13 13.56
CA GLY A 83 6.30 22.07 15.01
C GLY A 83 5.44 20.93 15.51
N GLN A 84 4.25 20.76 14.94
CA GLN A 84 3.27 19.80 15.49
C GLN A 84 3.59 18.35 15.13
N VAL A 85 4.23 18.12 13.98
CA VAL A 85 4.55 16.78 13.47
C VAL A 85 6.05 16.46 13.54
N GLU A 86 6.89 17.41 13.95
CA GLU A 86 8.35 17.29 13.87
C GLU A 86 8.87 16.07 14.65
N TYR A 87 8.35 15.86 15.86
CA TYR A 87 8.73 14.68 16.66
C TYR A 87 8.31 13.37 15.99
N GLY A 88 7.09 13.28 15.45
CA GLY A 88 6.64 12.09 14.73
C GLY A 88 7.50 11.80 13.50
N LEU A 89 7.92 12.83 12.78
CA LEU A 89 8.82 12.67 11.65
C LEU A 89 10.25 12.31 12.09
N GLN A 90 10.74 12.75 13.25
CA GLN A 90 12.00 12.24 13.80
C GLN A 90 11.92 10.75 14.11
N GLU A 91 10.78 10.27 14.60
CA GLU A 91 10.56 8.84 14.84
C GLU A 91 10.47 8.04 13.53
N LEU A 92 9.85 8.57 12.48
CA LEU A 92 9.92 7.99 11.12
C LEU A 92 11.38 7.76 10.70
N HIS A 93 12.23 8.78 10.89
CA HIS A 93 13.66 8.73 10.58
C HIS A 93 14.46 7.79 11.48
N ARG A 94 14.05 7.57 12.72
CA ARG A 94 14.66 6.57 13.61
C ARG A 94 14.29 5.17 13.16
N GLY A 95 13.01 4.90 12.92
CA GLY A 95 12.51 3.62 12.44
C GLY A 95 13.12 3.21 11.10
N SER A 96 13.27 4.14 10.15
CA SER A 96 13.86 3.85 8.84
C SER A 96 15.32 3.42 8.88
N LYS A 97 16.04 3.67 9.99
CA LYS A 97 17.44 3.26 10.16
C LYS A 97 17.58 1.85 10.76
N LEU A 98 16.48 1.24 11.20
CA LEU A 98 16.48 -0.07 11.82
C LEU A 98 16.14 -1.14 10.78
N SER A 99 16.87 -2.26 10.80
CA SER A 99 16.67 -3.36 9.84
C SER A 99 15.50 -4.27 10.22
N ARG A 100 15.26 -4.47 11.52
CA ARG A 100 14.15 -5.26 12.04
C ARG A 100 12.91 -4.37 12.15
N CYS A 101 11.82 -4.82 11.53
CA CYS A 101 10.49 -4.24 11.66
C CYS A 101 9.52 -5.40 11.87
N ASP A 102 8.89 -5.43 13.03
CA ASP A 102 8.01 -6.50 13.48
C ASP A 102 6.73 -5.85 14.02
N TRP A 103 5.64 -6.01 13.27
CA TRP A 103 4.35 -5.41 13.57
C TRP A 103 3.53 -6.24 14.57
N ALA A 104 4.05 -7.37 15.04
CA ALA A 104 3.36 -8.32 15.89
C ALA A 104 2.00 -8.77 15.32
N THR A 105 1.94 -8.95 14.00
CA THR A 105 0.77 -9.54 13.30
C THR A 105 0.95 -11.05 13.25
N ASP A 106 -0.04 -11.82 13.70
CA ASP A 106 0.00 -13.29 13.69
C ASP A 106 -1.22 -13.86 12.95
N PHE A 107 -1.02 -14.24 11.69
CA PHE A 107 -2.10 -14.81 10.86
C PHE A 107 -2.68 -16.11 11.43
N ARG A 108 -1.88 -16.89 12.15
CA ARG A 108 -2.31 -18.15 12.74
C ARG A 108 -3.20 -17.93 13.95
N ALA A 109 -3.12 -16.77 14.59
CA ALA A 109 -3.98 -16.38 15.68
C ALA A 109 -5.19 -15.53 15.20
N ASP A 110 -4.93 -14.54 14.34
CA ASP A 110 -5.88 -13.47 14.04
C ASP A 110 -6.74 -13.72 12.80
N GLY A 111 -6.27 -14.57 11.87
CA GLY A 111 -6.96 -14.92 10.63
C GLY A 111 -6.97 -13.82 9.55
N PRO A 112 -7.68 -14.05 8.43
CA PRO A 112 -7.65 -13.18 7.25
C PRO A 112 -8.40 -11.85 7.44
N PHE A 113 -9.18 -11.72 8.51
CA PHE A 113 -9.95 -10.52 8.80
C PHE A 113 -9.19 -9.52 9.66
N VAL A 114 -7.99 -9.87 10.12
CA VAL A 114 -7.10 -8.88 10.73
C VAL A 114 -6.89 -7.78 9.70
N ARG A 115 -7.28 -6.56 10.08
CA ARG A 115 -6.97 -5.35 9.32
C ARG A 115 -5.91 -4.62 10.12
N PRO A 116 -4.63 -4.88 9.84
CA PRO A 116 -3.57 -4.30 10.63
C PRO A 116 -3.62 -2.78 10.46
N PRO A 117 -3.79 -1.99 11.54
CA PRO A 117 -4.04 -0.56 11.42
C PRO A 117 -2.86 0.22 10.85
N GLN A 118 -1.66 -0.38 10.81
CA GLN A 118 -0.44 0.27 10.33
C GLN A 118 -0.51 0.67 8.85
N GLY A 119 -1.26 -0.03 8.00
CA GLY A 119 -1.38 0.31 6.58
C GLY A 119 -1.97 1.71 6.37
N ASP A 120 -3.17 1.94 6.91
CA ASP A 120 -3.85 3.24 6.84
C ASP A 120 -3.05 4.35 7.55
N MET A 121 -2.45 4.03 8.68
CA MET A 121 -1.62 5.00 9.42
C MET A 121 -0.33 5.35 8.69
N ALA A 122 0.29 4.39 8.00
CA ALA A 122 1.47 4.60 7.18
C ALA A 122 1.17 5.53 6.00
N HIS A 123 0.01 5.40 5.37
CA HIS A 123 -0.45 6.38 4.38
C HIS A 123 -0.53 7.79 4.96
N GLY A 124 -1.11 7.93 6.15
CA GLY A 124 -1.18 9.21 6.85
C GLY A 124 0.19 9.83 7.10
N LEU A 125 1.13 9.04 7.64
CA LEU A 125 2.50 9.47 7.92
C LEU A 125 3.26 9.81 6.63
N ALA A 126 3.11 8.99 5.58
CA ALA A 126 3.73 9.22 4.27
C ALA A 126 3.28 10.56 3.67
N ARG A 127 1.98 10.89 3.73
CA ARG A 127 1.47 12.19 3.26
C ARG A 127 2.14 13.36 3.97
N VAL A 128 2.22 13.31 5.30
CA VAL A 128 2.85 14.37 6.10
C VAL A 128 4.34 14.49 5.78
N SER A 129 5.06 13.37 5.72
CA SER A 129 6.50 13.32 5.41
C SER A 129 6.80 13.89 4.02
N LEU A 130 6.06 13.47 3.00
CA LEU A 130 6.26 13.92 1.62
C LEU A 130 5.87 15.40 1.41
N LEU A 131 4.91 15.92 2.17
CA LEU A 131 4.64 17.37 2.20
C LEU A 131 5.81 18.15 2.82
N ARG A 132 6.43 17.63 3.88
CA ARG A 132 7.66 18.24 4.42
C ARG A 132 8.81 18.17 3.43
N ALA A 133 8.97 17.06 2.71
CA ALA A 133 9.97 16.93 1.66
C ALA A 133 9.81 18.01 0.59
N ARG A 134 8.58 18.22 0.09
CA ARG A 134 8.26 19.26 -0.90
C ARG A 134 8.57 20.66 -0.39
N TRP A 135 8.13 20.97 0.83
CA TRP A 135 8.42 22.24 1.46
C TRP A 135 9.94 22.50 1.58
N ARG A 136 10.73 21.46 1.88
CA ARG A 136 12.21 21.52 1.90
C ARG A 136 12.79 21.73 0.49
N PHE A 137 12.26 21.04 -0.52
CA PHE A 137 12.69 21.21 -1.91
C PHE A 137 12.43 22.63 -2.44
N GLU A 138 11.28 23.23 -2.13
CA GLU A 138 10.96 24.62 -2.49
C GLU A 138 11.95 25.63 -1.90
N ARG A 139 12.54 25.28 -0.75
CA ARG A 139 13.57 26.06 -0.05
C ARG A 139 14.99 25.67 -0.42
N LYS A 140 15.16 24.78 -1.40
CA LYS A 140 16.45 24.25 -1.86
C LYS A 140 17.21 23.50 -0.76
N GLU A 141 16.51 23.00 0.25
CA GLU A 141 17.05 22.12 1.29
C GLU A 141 17.06 20.66 0.79
N TRP A 142 17.68 20.43 -0.37
CA TRP A 142 17.52 19.22 -1.18
C TRP A 142 17.78 17.93 -0.42
N ASN A 143 18.94 17.79 0.22
CA ASN A 143 19.31 16.55 0.91
C ASN A 143 18.33 16.23 2.05
N LYS A 144 17.88 17.24 2.80
CA LYS A 144 16.87 17.01 3.86
C LYS A 144 15.52 16.59 3.30
N GLY A 145 15.14 17.09 2.12
CA GLY A 145 13.93 16.64 1.44
C GLY A 145 14.08 15.20 0.92
N ILE A 146 15.26 14.87 0.38
CA ILE A 146 15.61 13.50 -0.04
C ILE A 146 15.53 12.55 1.16
N ASP A 147 16.11 12.91 2.30
CA ASP A 147 16.06 12.10 3.52
C ASP A 147 14.61 11.77 3.93
N ASP A 148 13.69 12.73 3.83
CA ASP A 148 12.26 12.51 4.13
C ASP A 148 11.62 11.52 3.15
N VAL A 149 11.90 11.65 1.84
CA VAL A 149 11.37 10.72 0.84
C VAL A 149 11.95 9.32 1.05
N VAL A 150 13.26 9.20 1.29
CA VAL A 150 13.95 7.91 1.50
C VAL A 150 13.44 7.23 2.77
N ALA A 151 13.28 7.96 3.88
CA ALA A 151 12.67 7.39 5.08
C ALA A 151 11.24 6.88 4.84
N THR A 152 10.49 7.54 3.94
CA THR A 152 9.14 7.15 3.54
C THR A 152 9.14 5.91 2.63
N PHE A 153 10.07 5.80 1.69
CA PHE A 153 10.30 4.55 0.95
C PHE A 153 10.59 3.38 1.89
N ILE A 154 11.46 3.58 2.87
CA ILE A 154 11.82 2.52 3.83
C ILE A 154 10.59 2.10 4.65
N LEU A 155 9.78 3.06 5.12
CA LEU A 155 8.49 2.75 5.77
C LEU A 155 7.61 1.89 4.86
N ALA A 156 7.45 2.27 3.58
CA ALA A 156 6.64 1.52 2.62
C ALA A 156 7.10 0.05 2.50
N ARG A 157 8.41 -0.16 2.38
CA ARG A 157 9.00 -1.51 2.31
C ARG A 157 8.85 -2.27 3.61
N GLN A 158 8.97 -1.61 4.76
CA GLN A 158 8.81 -2.24 6.07
C GLN A 158 7.35 -2.59 6.40
N ILE A 159 6.38 -1.84 5.88
CA ILE A 159 4.96 -2.21 5.92
C ILE A 159 4.72 -3.45 5.05
N GLY A 160 5.20 -3.46 3.80
CA GLY A 160 5.04 -4.59 2.89
C GLY A 160 5.76 -5.88 3.30
N ARG A 161 6.66 -5.85 4.30
CA ARG A 161 7.35 -7.04 4.85
C ARG A 161 6.51 -7.92 5.73
N ASP A 162 5.38 -7.42 6.24
CA ASP A 162 4.46 -8.18 7.08
C ASP A 162 3.78 -9.33 6.32
N GLN A 163 4.08 -9.48 5.01
CA GLN A 163 3.55 -10.49 4.09
C GLN A 163 2.02 -10.53 3.99
N TYR A 164 1.33 -9.61 4.68
CA TYR A 164 -0.06 -9.29 4.42
C TYR A 164 -0.18 -8.59 3.08
N TRP A 165 -1.02 -9.13 2.20
CA TRP A 165 -1.27 -8.54 0.89
C TRP A 165 -1.72 -7.08 0.99
N ALA A 166 -2.57 -6.72 1.96
CA ALA A 166 -3.07 -5.36 2.09
C ALA A 166 -1.93 -4.40 2.51
N ASN A 167 -0.99 -4.88 3.33
CA ASN A 167 0.19 -4.10 3.68
C ASN A 167 1.15 -3.98 2.49
N LEU A 168 1.27 -5.02 1.65
CA LEU A 168 2.03 -4.94 0.41
C LEU A 168 1.44 -3.92 -0.57
N HIS A 169 0.11 -3.94 -0.77
CA HIS A 169 -0.66 -2.95 -1.53
C HIS A 169 -0.38 -1.52 -1.03
N ASN A 170 -0.52 -1.29 0.29
CA ASN A 170 -0.22 0.00 0.91
C ASN A 170 1.24 0.42 0.67
N GLY A 171 2.19 -0.52 0.74
CA GLY A 171 3.60 -0.30 0.40
C GLY A 171 3.78 0.19 -1.04
N CYS A 172 3.19 -0.49 -2.03
CA CYS A 172 3.19 -0.07 -3.44
C CYS A 172 2.66 1.36 -3.61
N MET A 173 1.53 1.67 -2.99
CA MET A 173 0.92 2.99 -3.09
C MET A 173 1.81 4.09 -2.47
N ILE A 174 2.45 3.82 -1.32
CA ILE A 174 3.35 4.79 -0.68
C ILE A 174 4.61 5.01 -1.53
N GLU A 175 5.20 3.97 -2.13
CA GLU A 175 6.32 4.14 -3.09
C GLU A 175 5.91 4.98 -4.31
N ASN A 176 4.69 4.80 -4.81
CA ASN A 176 4.15 5.63 -5.88
C ASN A 176 4.06 7.12 -5.47
N MET A 177 3.69 7.42 -4.22
CA MET A 177 3.69 8.80 -3.71
C MET A 177 5.12 9.37 -3.63
N CYS A 178 6.09 8.55 -3.22
CA CYS A 178 7.50 8.95 -3.10
C CYS A 178 8.11 9.31 -4.47
N THR A 179 7.95 8.43 -5.45
CA THR A 179 8.45 8.65 -6.82
C THR A 179 7.82 9.90 -7.46
N SER A 180 6.52 10.10 -7.27
CA SER A 180 5.79 11.26 -7.79
C SER A 180 6.17 12.57 -7.10
N THR A 181 6.48 12.51 -5.81
CA THR A 181 7.01 13.68 -5.09
C THR A 181 8.35 14.12 -5.66
N ILE A 182 9.25 13.19 -5.95
CA ILE A 182 10.57 13.52 -6.52
C ILE A 182 10.44 14.02 -7.96
N SER A 183 9.58 13.42 -8.79
CA SER A 183 9.50 13.73 -10.22
C SER A 183 9.20 15.20 -10.51
N VAL A 184 8.44 15.86 -9.62
CA VAL A 184 8.10 17.29 -9.71
C VAL A 184 9.32 18.19 -9.52
N TYR A 185 10.28 17.80 -8.69
CA TYR A 185 11.40 18.65 -8.29
C TYR A 185 12.73 18.24 -8.95
N LEU A 186 12.80 17.06 -9.57
CA LEU A 186 14.03 16.47 -10.10
C LEU A 186 14.83 17.40 -11.03
N LEU A 187 14.13 18.15 -11.92
CA LEU A 187 14.79 19.03 -12.89
C LEU A 187 15.47 20.25 -12.24
N GLU A 188 15.03 20.65 -11.05
CA GLU A 188 15.59 21.80 -10.32
C GLU A 188 16.68 21.40 -9.32
N MET A 189 16.79 20.11 -9.01
CA MET A 189 17.82 19.61 -8.09
C MET A 189 19.21 19.93 -8.65
N PRO A 190 20.19 20.34 -7.83
CA PRO A 190 21.58 20.41 -8.26
C PRO A 190 22.15 19.00 -8.46
N GLU A 191 23.24 18.89 -9.22
CA GLU A 191 23.90 17.61 -9.50
C GLU A 191 24.26 16.85 -8.22
N SER A 192 24.85 17.53 -7.23
CA SER A 192 25.18 16.92 -5.94
C SER A 192 23.99 16.33 -5.19
N ALA A 193 22.78 16.89 -5.36
CA ALA A 193 21.57 16.35 -4.77
C ALA A 193 21.03 15.15 -5.54
N ARG A 194 21.17 15.13 -6.87
CA ARG A 194 20.83 13.96 -7.69
C ARG A 194 21.75 12.78 -7.39
N ASP A 195 23.03 13.02 -7.20
CA ASP A 195 24.00 11.98 -6.81
C ASP A 195 23.71 11.42 -5.43
N TYR A 196 23.34 12.29 -4.48
CA TYR A 196 22.88 11.86 -3.18
C TYR A 196 21.60 11.01 -3.28
N LEU A 197 20.59 11.48 -4.05
CA LEU A 197 19.35 10.75 -4.26
C LEU A 197 19.59 9.35 -4.86
N GLU A 198 20.38 9.24 -5.92
CA GLU A 198 20.69 7.95 -6.55
C GLU A 198 21.28 6.97 -5.55
N LYS A 199 22.31 7.40 -4.82
CA LYS A 199 22.95 6.59 -3.79
C LYS A 199 21.96 6.09 -2.73
N GLU A 200 21.06 6.96 -2.29
CA GLU A 200 20.05 6.58 -1.30
C GLU A 200 18.96 5.66 -1.90
N LEU A 201 18.62 5.80 -3.18
CA LEU A 201 17.71 4.88 -3.86
C LEU A 201 18.32 3.47 -4.03
N GLU A 202 19.62 3.39 -4.28
CA GLU A 202 20.37 2.12 -4.35
C GLU A 202 20.49 1.42 -3.00
N SER A 203 20.48 2.18 -1.90
CA SER A 203 20.60 1.66 -0.53
C SER A 203 19.27 1.19 0.06
N LEU A 204 18.15 1.44 -0.62
CA LEU A 204 16.83 1.05 -0.13
C LEU A 204 16.75 -0.47 0.15
N PRO A 205 16.10 -0.90 1.25
CA PRO A 205 15.92 -2.32 1.54
C PRO A 205 15.17 -3.02 0.41
N LYS A 206 15.33 -4.32 0.17
CA LYS A 206 14.55 -4.99 -0.90
C LYS A 206 13.04 -4.87 -0.68
N PHE A 207 12.30 -4.70 -1.78
CA PHE A 207 10.85 -4.78 -1.81
C PHE A 207 10.40 -6.23 -1.62
N THR A 208 9.35 -6.46 -0.84
CA THR A 208 8.77 -7.80 -0.66
C THR A 208 8.03 -8.19 -1.93
N PRO A 209 8.40 -9.27 -2.63
CA PRO A 209 7.72 -9.65 -3.84
C PRO A 209 6.32 -10.20 -3.55
N MET A 210 5.35 -9.98 -4.45
CA MET A 210 3.99 -10.53 -4.33
C MET A 210 3.98 -12.05 -4.13
N LYS A 211 4.94 -12.74 -4.73
CA LYS A 211 5.18 -14.17 -4.52
C LYS A 211 5.23 -14.55 -3.05
N GLU A 212 5.95 -13.79 -2.23
CA GLU A 212 6.10 -14.07 -0.80
C GLU A 212 4.79 -13.87 -0.05
N ALA A 213 4.03 -12.82 -0.37
CA ALA A 213 2.71 -12.57 0.23
C ALA A 213 1.71 -13.68 -0.12
N ILE A 214 1.71 -14.17 -1.37
CA ILE A 214 0.87 -15.30 -1.78
C ILE A 214 1.27 -16.58 -1.03
N LEU A 215 2.57 -16.87 -0.90
CA LEU A 215 3.03 -18.06 -0.17
C LEU A 215 2.65 -18.01 1.32
N ALA A 216 2.60 -16.82 1.93
CA ALA A 216 2.16 -16.65 3.31
C ALA A 216 0.68 -17.03 3.53
N SER A 217 -0.14 -17.08 2.47
CA SER A 217 -1.53 -17.59 2.55
C SER A 217 -1.63 -19.03 3.06
N ASP A 218 -0.55 -19.82 3.01
CA ASP A 218 -0.53 -21.15 3.61
C ASP A 218 -0.83 -21.11 5.13
N GLU A 219 -0.39 -20.05 5.82
CA GLU A 219 -0.70 -19.85 7.23
C GLU A 219 -2.18 -19.54 7.48
N LEU A 220 -2.83 -18.85 6.54
CA LEU A 220 -4.27 -18.59 6.60
C LEU A 220 -5.09 -19.85 6.37
N ILE A 221 -4.59 -20.78 5.55
CA ILE A 221 -5.21 -22.09 5.34
C ILE A 221 -5.16 -22.90 6.64
N GLU A 222 -4.01 -22.94 7.32
CA GLU A 222 -3.88 -23.58 8.63
C GLU A 222 -4.82 -22.98 9.68
N TRP A 223 -4.85 -21.64 9.76
CA TRP A 223 -5.79 -20.93 10.64
C TRP A 223 -7.23 -21.34 10.35
N ALA A 224 -7.64 -21.37 9.08
CA ALA A 224 -9.02 -21.65 8.70
C ALA A 224 -9.43 -23.09 9.07
N ILE A 225 -8.53 -24.05 8.94
CA ILE A 225 -8.76 -25.44 9.37
C ILE A 225 -8.95 -25.52 10.88
N GLN A 226 -8.10 -24.84 11.65
CA GLN A 226 -8.19 -24.84 13.11
C GLN A 226 -9.47 -24.13 13.59
N ALA A 227 -9.77 -22.97 13.02
CA ALA A 227 -10.99 -22.22 13.32
C ALA A 227 -12.26 -22.99 12.95
N ALA A 228 -12.27 -23.75 11.85
CA ALA A 228 -13.38 -24.62 11.48
C ALA A 228 -13.64 -25.71 12.54
N LYS A 229 -12.58 -26.36 13.03
CA LYS A 229 -12.69 -27.41 14.08
C LYS A 229 -13.24 -26.84 15.39
N GLU A 230 -12.79 -25.65 15.76
CA GLU A 230 -13.27 -24.97 16.97
C GLU A 230 -14.73 -24.53 16.84
N ALA A 231 -15.11 -24.00 15.67
CA ALA A 231 -16.48 -23.61 15.37
C ALA A 231 -17.42 -24.83 15.39
N ASP A 232 -17.02 -25.97 14.81
CA ASP A 232 -17.82 -27.20 14.83
C ASP A 232 -18.04 -27.71 16.26
N LYS A 233 -16.97 -27.75 17.08
CA LYS A 233 -17.07 -28.11 18.51
C LYS A 233 -18.03 -27.21 19.29
N ALA A 234 -18.12 -25.93 18.90
CA ALA A 234 -19.04 -24.96 19.48
C ALA A 234 -20.46 -24.99 18.88
N GLY A 235 -20.71 -25.78 17.83
CA GLY A 235 -21.97 -25.78 17.09
C GLY A 235 -22.17 -24.51 16.24
N GLU A 236 -21.10 -23.80 15.90
CA GLU A 236 -21.09 -22.53 15.15
C GLU A 236 -20.48 -22.67 13.74
N LEU A 237 -20.40 -23.87 13.16
CA LEU A 237 -19.74 -24.12 11.88
C LEU A 237 -20.30 -23.26 10.73
N GLU A 238 -21.63 -23.18 10.60
CA GLU A 238 -22.29 -22.38 9.56
C GLU A 238 -21.96 -20.88 9.70
N LYS A 239 -21.93 -20.37 10.94
CA LYS A 239 -21.57 -18.98 11.25
C LYS A 239 -20.11 -18.70 10.92
N PHE A 240 -19.21 -19.67 11.12
CA PHE A 240 -17.82 -19.54 10.68
C PHE A 240 -17.72 -19.47 9.15
N VAL A 241 -18.40 -20.36 8.42
CA VAL A 241 -18.42 -20.35 6.96
C VAL A 241 -19.01 -19.05 6.42
N SER A 242 -20.08 -18.53 7.02
CA SER A 242 -20.67 -17.23 6.63
C SER A 242 -19.65 -16.10 6.65
N LYS A 243 -18.80 -16.04 7.69
CA LYS A 243 -17.75 -15.01 7.76
C LYS A 243 -16.71 -15.15 6.64
N LEU A 244 -16.46 -16.38 6.20
CA LEU A 244 -15.55 -16.70 5.09
C LEU A 244 -16.18 -16.53 3.70
N ILE A 245 -17.37 -15.95 3.58
CA ILE A 245 -17.98 -15.65 2.30
C ILE A 245 -18.13 -14.13 2.20
N VAL A 246 -17.67 -13.57 1.08
CA VAL A 246 -17.75 -12.14 0.82
C VAL A 246 -19.23 -11.73 0.75
N ASP A 247 -19.57 -10.58 1.34
CA ASP A 247 -20.89 -9.94 1.31
C ASP A 247 -22.04 -10.62 2.09
N ASP A 248 -21.75 -11.61 2.94
CA ASP A 248 -22.75 -12.32 3.77
C ASP A 248 -23.96 -12.84 2.93
N ASP A 249 -23.72 -13.19 1.66
CA ASP A 249 -24.78 -13.64 0.75
C ASP A 249 -25.37 -15.00 1.22
N PRO A 250 -26.65 -15.04 1.66
CA PRO A 250 -27.27 -16.26 2.15
C PRO A 250 -27.34 -17.39 1.10
N ASP A 251 -27.48 -17.05 -0.18
CA ASP A 251 -27.57 -18.03 -1.26
C ASP A 251 -26.20 -18.69 -1.51
N GLU A 252 -25.12 -17.91 -1.47
CA GLU A 252 -23.76 -18.43 -1.60
C GLU A 252 -23.36 -19.24 -0.34
N LEU A 253 -23.74 -18.80 0.86
CA LEU A 253 -23.58 -19.59 2.08
C LEU A 253 -24.24 -20.95 1.97
N LYS A 254 -25.52 -20.97 1.58
CA LYS A 254 -26.26 -22.23 1.40
C LYS A 254 -25.59 -23.14 0.37
N LYS A 255 -25.11 -22.58 -0.74
CA LYS A 255 -24.39 -23.31 -1.78
C LYS A 255 -23.09 -23.91 -1.24
N VAL A 256 -22.27 -23.15 -0.52
CA VAL A 256 -21.03 -23.65 0.10
C VAL A 256 -21.34 -24.73 1.13
N MET A 257 -22.31 -24.51 2.02
CA MET A 257 -22.74 -25.50 3.02
C MET A 257 -23.22 -26.80 2.38
N ASN A 258 -23.98 -26.73 1.28
CA ASN A 258 -24.39 -27.92 0.53
C ASN A 258 -23.22 -28.65 -0.15
N GLN A 259 -22.20 -27.93 -0.59
CA GLN A 259 -21.01 -28.53 -1.21
C GLN A 259 -20.11 -29.22 -0.19
N VAL A 260 -19.95 -28.64 1.00
CA VAL A 260 -19.05 -29.19 2.03
C VAL A 260 -19.75 -30.24 2.90
N GLY A 261 -21.04 -30.09 3.17
CA GLY A 261 -21.86 -31.03 3.94
C GLY A 261 -21.57 -31.04 5.45
N ASP A 262 -20.31 -31.26 5.83
CA ASP A 262 -19.84 -31.37 7.21
C ASP A 262 -18.44 -30.75 7.40
N LEU A 263 -17.90 -30.84 8.62
CA LEU A 263 -16.56 -30.36 8.96
C LEU A 263 -15.48 -31.00 8.08
N ASP A 264 -15.55 -32.31 7.85
CA ASP A 264 -14.54 -33.03 7.05
C ASP A 264 -14.54 -32.56 5.59
N GLY A 265 -15.72 -32.33 5.03
CA GLY A 265 -15.85 -31.75 3.69
C GLY A 265 -15.38 -30.31 3.62
N LEU A 266 -15.61 -29.50 4.66
CA LEU A 266 -15.10 -28.13 4.74
C LEU A 266 -13.57 -28.11 4.78
N ILE A 267 -12.95 -28.93 5.65
CA ILE A 267 -11.50 -29.06 5.74
C ILE A 267 -10.91 -29.49 4.39
N ARG A 268 -11.50 -30.49 3.71
CA ARG A 268 -11.04 -30.89 2.37
C ARG A 268 -11.10 -29.74 1.35
N LYS A 269 -12.16 -28.92 1.41
CA LYS A 269 -12.33 -27.78 0.50
C LYS A 269 -11.32 -26.66 0.79
N ILE A 270 -11.02 -26.40 2.07
CA ILE A 270 -9.95 -25.47 2.49
C ILE A 270 -8.58 -25.99 2.05
N GLU A 271 -8.27 -27.27 2.29
CA GLU A 271 -7.00 -27.89 1.88
C GLU A 271 -6.77 -27.86 0.37
N SER A 272 -7.84 -27.96 -0.43
CA SER A 272 -7.74 -27.86 -1.89
C SER A 272 -7.25 -26.50 -2.40
N VAL A 273 -7.13 -25.50 -1.52
CA VAL A 273 -6.60 -24.17 -1.83
C VAL A 273 -5.06 -24.16 -1.92
N ARG A 274 -4.34 -25.01 -1.18
CA ARG A 274 -2.86 -24.98 -1.18
C ARG A 274 -2.21 -25.16 -2.55
N PRO A 275 -2.67 -26.08 -3.41
CA PRO A 275 -2.11 -26.20 -4.75
C PRO A 275 -2.30 -24.94 -5.60
N LEU A 276 -3.39 -24.19 -5.37
CA LEU A 276 -3.64 -22.92 -6.05
C LEU A 276 -2.67 -21.83 -5.56
N VAL A 277 -2.35 -21.80 -4.25
CA VAL A 277 -1.34 -20.88 -3.69
C VAL A 277 0.00 -21.03 -4.41
N LEU A 278 0.50 -22.27 -4.50
CA LEU A 278 1.79 -22.55 -5.14
C LEU A 278 1.78 -22.17 -6.63
N LYS A 279 0.74 -22.58 -7.37
CA LYS A 279 0.59 -22.24 -8.79
C LYS A 279 0.54 -20.72 -9.01
N LEU A 280 -0.18 -19.99 -8.18
CA LEU A 280 -0.31 -18.53 -8.30
C LEU A 280 1.02 -17.83 -7.98
N ALA A 281 1.71 -18.26 -6.92
CA ALA A 281 3.02 -17.77 -6.55
C ALA A 281 4.09 -18.02 -7.64
N GLU A 282 3.99 -19.13 -8.38
CA GLU A 282 4.84 -19.37 -9.56
C GLU A 282 4.47 -18.44 -10.72
N ALA A 283 3.17 -18.23 -10.97
CA ALA A 283 2.68 -17.38 -12.03
C ALA A 283 3.15 -15.92 -11.90
N THR A 284 3.41 -15.41 -10.69
CA THR A 284 3.90 -14.02 -10.53
C THR A 284 5.24 -13.74 -11.21
N ALA A 285 6.02 -14.79 -11.55
CA ALA A 285 7.26 -14.67 -12.29
C ALA A 285 7.06 -14.38 -13.80
N LEU A 286 5.84 -14.55 -14.32
CA LEU A 286 5.48 -14.22 -15.69
C LEU A 286 5.55 -12.70 -15.92
N ALA A 287 5.80 -12.29 -17.16
CA ALA A 287 5.65 -10.89 -17.56
C ALA A 287 4.18 -10.44 -17.38
N PRO A 288 3.87 -9.16 -17.12
CA PRO A 288 2.52 -8.72 -16.74
C PRO A 288 1.40 -9.18 -17.70
N ALA A 289 1.59 -9.02 -19.01
CA ALA A 289 0.58 -9.46 -19.99
C ALA A 289 0.42 -10.99 -20.06
N GLN A 290 1.48 -11.74 -19.76
CA GLN A 290 1.43 -13.20 -19.66
C GLN A 290 0.76 -13.63 -18.35
N TYR A 291 1.07 -12.94 -17.25
CA TYR A 291 0.43 -13.15 -15.95
C TYR A 291 -1.08 -12.93 -16.03
N GLU A 292 -1.53 -11.81 -16.61
CA GLU A 292 -2.96 -11.52 -16.78
C GLU A 292 -3.68 -12.62 -17.56
N ARG A 293 -3.11 -13.01 -18.71
CA ARG A 293 -3.68 -14.11 -19.51
C ARG A 293 -3.74 -15.41 -18.70
N HIS A 294 -2.63 -15.77 -18.06
CA HIS A 294 -2.52 -17.00 -17.28
C HIS A 294 -3.48 -16.99 -16.08
N PHE A 295 -3.66 -15.83 -15.43
CA PHE A 295 -4.60 -15.64 -14.33
C PHE A 295 -6.04 -15.89 -14.78
N ASN A 296 -6.45 -15.26 -15.88
CA ASN A 296 -7.80 -15.41 -16.43
C ASN A 296 -8.07 -16.83 -16.92
N GLU A 297 -7.10 -17.47 -17.57
CA GLU A 297 -7.24 -18.83 -18.11
C GLU A 297 -7.29 -19.91 -17.01
N HIS A 298 -6.58 -19.72 -15.90
CA HIS A 298 -6.34 -20.81 -14.93
C HIS A 298 -6.87 -20.56 -13.52
N PHE A 299 -7.11 -19.32 -13.09
CA PHE A 299 -7.47 -19.01 -11.70
C PHE A 299 -8.87 -18.44 -11.55
N GLU A 300 -9.35 -17.65 -12.52
CA GLU A 300 -10.67 -17.01 -12.41
C GLU A 300 -11.80 -18.05 -12.25
N SER A 301 -11.73 -19.16 -13.00
CA SER A 301 -12.71 -20.24 -12.88
C SER A 301 -12.57 -21.04 -11.59
N GLU A 302 -11.35 -21.26 -11.10
CA GLU A 302 -11.06 -21.96 -9.84
C GLU A 302 -11.61 -21.16 -8.65
N PHE A 303 -11.42 -19.84 -8.62
CA PHE A 303 -11.97 -18.96 -7.58
C PHE A 303 -13.51 -18.94 -7.60
N LYS A 304 -14.13 -18.98 -8.78
CA LYS A 304 -15.60 -19.11 -8.90
C LYS A 304 -16.13 -20.47 -8.41
N GLN A 305 -15.34 -21.54 -8.56
CA GLN A 305 -15.70 -22.90 -8.12
C GLN A 305 -15.36 -23.17 -6.64
N ASN A 306 -14.47 -22.39 -6.05
CA ASN A 306 -14.11 -22.44 -4.65
C ASN A 306 -14.14 -21.04 -4.02
N PRO A 307 -15.31 -20.59 -3.52
CA PRO A 307 -15.45 -19.28 -2.89
C PRO A 307 -14.47 -19.05 -1.72
N LEU A 308 -14.06 -20.12 -1.04
CA LEU A 308 -13.07 -20.05 0.05
C LEU A 308 -11.67 -19.71 -0.47
N ALA A 309 -11.32 -20.08 -1.70
CA ALA A 309 -10.02 -19.77 -2.29
C ALA A 309 -9.82 -18.26 -2.46
N GLY A 310 -10.89 -17.52 -2.80
CA GLY A 310 -10.84 -16.07 -2.90
C GLY A 310 -10.43 -15.41 -1.57
N ILE A 311 -10.97 -15.85 -0.44
CA ILE A 311 -10.58 -15.25 0.85
C ILE A 311 -9.22 -15.75 1.35
N LEU A 312 -8.91 -17.03 1.14
CA LEU A 312 -7.69 -17.63 1.68
C LEU A 312 -6.43 -17.28 0.88
N ILE A 313 -6.53 -17.09 -0.44
CA ILE A 313 -5.43 -16.65 -1.31
C ILE A 313 -5.45 -15.13 -1.52
N ASN A 314 -6.46 -14.45 -0.98
CA ASN A 314 -6.85 -13.07 -1.26
C ASN A 314 -7.46 -12.89 -2.68
N ALA A 315 -8.63 -12.25 -2.71
CA ALA A 315 -9.48 -12.16 -3.89
C ALA A 315 -8.92 -11.21 -4.94
N ASP A 316 -7.97 -10.34 -4.57
CA ASP A 316 -7.35 -9.34 -5.44
C ASP A 316 -5.84 -9.55 -5.68
N ALA A 317 -5.38 -10.81 -5.69
CA ALA A 317 -3.99 -11.13 -6.04
C ALA A 317 -3.57 -10.59 -7.43
N PHE A 318 -4.53 -10.41 -8.34
CA PHE A 318 -4.30 -9.79 -9.64
C PHE A 318 -4.01 -8.29 -9.54
N GLY A 319 -4.87 -7.51 -8.86
CA GLY A 319 -4.70 -6.08 -8.69
C GLY A 319 -3.40 -5.76 -7.95
N CYS A 320 -3.15 -6.44 -6.84
CA CYS A 320 -1.96 -6.21 -6.05
C CYS A 320 -0.66 -6.52 -6.83
N ARG A 321 -0.64 -7.57 -7.67
CA ARG A 321 0.52 -7.88 -8.53
C ARG A 321 0.74 -6.77 -9.57
N SER A 322 -0.35 -6.23 -10.12
CA SER A 322 -0.29 -5.12 -11.06
C SER A 322 0.28 -3.85 -10.41
N GLU A 323 -0.06 -3.58 -9.16
CA GLU A 323 0.48 -2.44 -8.42
C GLU A 323 1.95 -2.59 -8.04
N GLU A 324 2.38 -3.79 -7.63
CA GLU A 324 3.80 -4.11 -7.45
C GLU A 324 4.56 -3.83 -8.75
N GLY A 325 4.02 -4.31 -9.87
CA GLY A 325 4.60 -4.08 -11.19
C GLY A 325 4.74 -2.58 -11.52
N ALA A 326 3.68 -1.82 -11.23
CA ALA A 326 3.65 -0.37 -11.43
C ALA A 326 4.63 0.37 -10.52
N ALA A 327 4.72 0.02 -9.24
CA ALA A 327 5.66 0.62 -8.29
C ALA A 327 7.11 0.38 -8.72
N HIS A 328 7.45 -0.86 -9.11
CA HIS A 328 8.76 -1.20 -9.67
C HIS A 328 9.06 -0.37 -10.93
N CYS A 329 8.12 -0.31 -11.88
CA CYS A 329 8.30 0.46 -13.11
C CYS A 329 8.57 1.96 -12.84
N ARG A 330 7.82 2.56 -11.89
CA ARG A 330 8.00 3.97 -11.53
C ARG A 330 9.37 4.24 -10.88
N LEU A 331 9.85 3.32 -10.05
CA LEU A 331 11.18 3.45 -9.46
C LEU A 331 12.28 3.39 -10.54
N GLU A 332 12.19 2.46 -11.49
CA GLU A 332 13.15 2.36 -12.59
C GLU A 332 13.07 3.57 -13.54
N ALA A 333 11.88 4.08 -13.82
CA ALA A 333 11.71 5.33 -14.57
C ALA A 333 12.33 6.53 -13.83
N LEU A 334 12.21 6.60 -12.50
CA LEU A 334 12.87 7.64 -11.69
C LEU A 334 14.39 7.56 -11.80
N LYS A 335 14.99 6.37 -11.66
CA LYS A 335 16.44 6.17 -11.85
C LYS A 335 16.88 6.59 -13.25
N THR A 336 16.13 6.19 -14.27
CA THR A 336 16.34 6.61 -15.66
C THR A 336 16.32 8.13 -15.80
N ALA A 337 15.35 8.79 -15.17
CA ALA A 337 15.20 10.24 -15.23
C ALA A 337 16.36 10.99 -14.54
N ILE A 338 16.90 10.47 -13.43
CA ILE A 338 18.10 11.01 -12.79
C ILE A 338 19.26 11.00 -13.80
N ASP A 339 19.42 9.91 -14.53
CA ASP A 339 20.50 9.74 -15.50
C ASP A 339 20.33 10.60 -16.76
N ILE A 340 19.09 10.80 -17.21
CA ILE A 340 18.76 11.77 -18.26
C ILE A 340 19.14 13.19 -17.82
N GLN A 341 18.97 13.56 -16.54
CA GLN A 341 19.41 14.87 -16.05
C GLN A 341 20.92 15.06 -16.10
N ARG A 342 21.71 13.98 -15.98
CA ARG A 342 23.17 14.06 -16.05
C ARG A 342 23.69 14.05 -17.48
N ARG A 343 23.19 13.13 -18.30
CA ARG A 343 23.78 12.79 -19.60
C ARG A 343 22.89 13.13 -20.80
N GLY A 344 21.69 13.63 -20.55
CA GLY A 344 20.69 13.91 -21.57
C GLY A 344 19.96 12.65 -22.05
N LYS A 345 19.19 12.80 -23.14
CA LYS A 345 18.33 11.73 -23.70
C LYS A 345 19.09 10.44 -24.04
N SER A 346 20.39 10.51 -24.35
CA SER A 346 21.20 9.33 -24.69
C SER A 346 21.27 8.31 -23.55
N ALA A 347 21.07 8.74 -22.29
CA ALA A 347 21.04 7.84 -21.14
C ALA A 347 19.98 6.73 -21.25
N LEU A 348 18.89 6.96 -22.00
CA LEU A 348 17.84 5.96 -22.22
C LEU A 348 18.38 4.61 -22.73
N ALA A 349 19.46 4.61 -23.51
CA ALA A 349 20.03 3.39 -24.05
C ALA A 349 20.54 2.42 -22.96
N ASP A 350 20.87 2.93 -21.77
CA ASP A 350 21.37 2.13 -20.64
C ASP A 350 20.24 1.67 -19.69
N HIS A 351 19.02 2.15 -19.92
CA HIS A 351 17.87 1.95 -19.04
C HIS A 351 16.70 1.31 -19.82
N PRO A 352 16.69 -0.02 -19.98
CA PRO A 352 15.57 -0.71 -20.60
C PRO A 352 14.31 -0.51 -19.76
N ASP A 353 13.16 -0.37 -20.42
CA ASP A 353 11.87 -0.46 -19.77
C ASP A 353 11.71 -1.88 -19.20
N PRO A 354 11.50 -2.06 -17.88
CA PRO A 354 11.40 -3.39 -17.27
C PRO A 354 10.28 -4.25 -17.83
N TYR A 355 9.32 -3.66 -18.55
CA TYR A 355 8.18 -4.35 -19.14
C TYR A 355 8.06 -4.19 -20.66
N GLY A 356 9.03 -3.54 -21.29
CA GLY A 356 9.06 -3.31 -22.74
C GLY A 356 10.18 -4.09 -23.44
N THR A 357 10.22 -3.97 -24.76
CA THR A 357 11.29 -4.58 -25.59
C THR A 357 12.51 -3.67 -25.81
N GLY A 358 12.44 -2.43 -25.33
CA GLY A 358 13.47 -1.41 -25.51
C GLY A 358 13.51 -0.43 -24.33
N PRO A 359 14.13 0.75 -24.50
CA PRO A 359 14.14 1.77 -23.46
C PRO A 359 12.75 2.39 -23.26
N PHE A 360 12.58 3.12 -22.15
CA PHE A 360 11.39 3.93 -21.94
C PHE A 360 11.13 4.88 -23.13
N GLY A 361 9.86 5.02 -23.52
CA GLY A 361 9.44 6.05 -24.45
C GLY A 361 9.70 7.44 -23.87
N TYR A 362 10.27 8.35 -24.65
CA TYR A 362 10.61 9.70 -24.21
C TYR A 362 9.88 10.76 -25.03
N GLU A 363 9.14 11.63 -24.35
CA GLU A 363 8.44 12.76 -24.96
C GLU A 363 8.83 14.07 -24.25
N LYS A 364 9.47 14.99 -24.98
CA LYS A 364 9.80 16.32 -24.43
C LYS A 364 8.52 17.13 -24.28
N SER A 365 8.38 17.84 -23.16
CA SER A 365 7.31 18.81 -22.91
C SER A 365 7.89 20.21 -22.68
N GLY A 366 7.04 21.22 -22.54
CA GLY A 366 7.47 22.62 -22.43
C GLY A 366 8.48 22.87 -21.31
N THR A 367 8.20 22.39 -20.10
CA THR A 367 9.04 22.59 -18.90
C THR A 367 9.76 21.31 -18.44
N GLY A 368 9.70 20.22 -19.22
CA GLY A 368 10.23 18.94 -18.79
C GLY A 368 10.11 17.84 -19.84
N TYR A 369 9.80 16.63 -19.40
CA TYR A 369 9.58 15.48 -20.28
C TYR A 369 8.75 14.40 -19.60
N ARG A 370 8.30 13.45 -20.41
CA ARG A 370 7.54 12.28 -19.99
C ARG A 370 8.28 11.01 -20.37
N LEU A 371 8.34 10.08 -19.43
CA LEU A 371 8.76 8.70 -19.67
C LEU A 371 7.53 7.81 -19.73
N ARG A 372 7.44 6.96 -20.74
CA ARG A 372 6.35 6.01 -20.94
C ARG A 372 6.88 4.59 -20.94
N SER A 373 6.22 3.72 -20.19
CA SER A 373 6.45 2.28 -20.21
C SER A 373 5.39 1.57 -21.05
N GLU A 374 5.76 0.42 -21.61
CA GLU A 374 4.85 -0.55 -22.21
C GLU A 374 4.04 -1.34 -21.16
N PHE A 375 4.31 -1.11 -19.86
CA PHE A 375 3.54 -1.67 -18.75
C PHE A 375 2.03 -1.37 -18.90
N ARG A 376 1.23 -2.42 -18.70
CA ARG A 376 -0.23 -2.34 -18.75
C ARG A 376 -0.80 -2.62 -17.37
N TYR A 377 -1.67 -1.73 -16.92
CA TYR A 377 -2.45 -1.88 -15.70
C TYR A 377 -3.91 -2.10 -16.10
N GLU A 378 -4.51 -3.21 -15.69
CA GLU A 378 -5.90 -3.56 -16.04
C GLU A 378 -6.21 -3.44 -17.55
N GLY A 379 -5.30 -3.94 -18.39
CA GLY A 379 -5.43 -3.90 -19.85
C GLY A 379 -5.18 -2.52 -20.49
N LYS A 380 -4.99 -1.45 -19.71
CA LYS A 380 -4.76 -0.08 -20.20
C LYS A 380 -3.27 0.28 -20.21
N LEU A 381 -2.84 0.93 -21.29
CA LEU A 381 -1.50 1.49 -21.51
C LEU A 381 -1.35 2.76 -20.68
N GLU A 382 -0.87 2.67 -19.45
CA GLU A 382 -1.10 3.77 -18.50
C GLU A 382 0.04 4.08 -17.52
N LEU A 383 1.26 3.55 -17.71
CA LEU A 383 2.38 4.02 -16.90
C LEU A 383 3.18 5.11 -17.61
N GLU A 384 2.77 6.34 -17.32
CA GLU A 384 3.46 7.57 -17.68
C GLU A 384 3.99 8.25 -16.42
N MET A 385 5.25 8.67 -16.45
CA MET A 385 5.84 9.54 -15.44
C MET A 385 6.25 10.85 -16.07
N THR A 386 5.76 11.95 -15.49
CA THR A 386 6.12 13.31 -15.91
C THR A 386 7.18 13.88 -14.97
N TYR A 387 8.27 14.37 -15.56
CA TYR A 387 9.37 15.04 -14.86
C TYR A 387 9.38 16.50 -15.27
N GLY A 388 9.29 17.36 -14.26
CA GLY A 388 9.05 18.79 -14.48
C GLY A 388 7.59 19.09 -14.80
N THR A 389 7.03 20.03 -14.06
CA THR A 389 5.72 20.65 -14.35
C THR A 389 5.92 22.15 -14.49
N SER A 390 5.01 22.83 -15.20
CA SER A 390 4.85 24.25 -14.98
C SER A 390 4.26 24.39 -13.57
N ARG A 391 5.10 24.54 -12.54
CA ARG A 391 4.61 25.01 -11.25
C ARG A 391 3.80 26.27 -11.55
N ARG A 392 2.52 26.30 -11.15
CA ARG A 392 1.80 27.58 -11.20
C ARG A 392 2.57 28.52 -10.30
N SER A 393 2.96 29.68 -10.83
CA SER A 393 3.47 30.75 -9.99
C SER A 393 2.45 31.00 -8.86
N PRO A 394 2.90 31.18 -7.60
CA PRO A 394 2.03 31.34 -6.44
C PRO A 394 1.02 32.48 -6.60
#